data_AF-A0A416HIE3-F1
#
_entry.id   AF-A0A416HIE3-F1
#
_cell.length_a   1.000
_cell.length_b   1.000
_cell.length_c   1.000
_cell.angle_alpha   90.00
_cell.angle_beta   90.00
_cell.angle_gamma   90.00
#
_symmetry.space_group_name_H-M   'P 1'
#
loop_
_entity.id
_entity.type
_entity.pdbx_description
1 polymer ?
#
loop_
_entity_poly.entity_id
_entity_poly.type
_entity_poly.pdbx_seq_one_letter_code
_entity_poly.pdbx_strand_id
1 'polypeptide(L)'
;MERKNESKMFSAVMYLSLVLGALICAGINRMSIPGMMVQVCYSLILGVVFMTLLHAGQDMLWQQIPEKLIYLFSFSVALCLIGVASRYHVGMFILLPLAVVSRLDKLEIKVVTFGTLMMTYLCNAAFVNNDLGQMVYYLIMAVAFLMIVSMLQSREELPYAAVILTALCLALFVIRCRFQGSEMFMQRYYLILELGSLVFLALFCAILQLFTVHEPEEEVQEAPAQELDMMAYLQDDFPLIRKLKENDALYRHSCEISRLSEMAAKEMGFKDGLAAAGGMFHEAGRLLVPDNYMEGNDALAQTYGFSEELVAVIRQHNTGSEIPKSPEAAIVMLSDCILSTGEYLQENGKRSAITDEKLVMSIFANRMEKGSLAQAGLTQEQIERLRTFYVAHAFE
;
A
#
# COMPACT_ATOMS: atom_id res chain seq x y z
N MET A 1 -2.00 -26.05 1.06
CA MET A 1 -0.81 -26.71 1.65
C MET A 1 0.48 -26.04 1.16
N GLU A 2 0.56 -25.64 -0.12
CA GLU A 2 1.72 -24.94 -0.71
C GLU A 2 2.04 -23.59 -0.06
N ARG A 3 1.05 -22.70 0.15
CA ARG A 3 1.27 -21.36 0.77
C ARG A 3 1.91 -21.40 2.16
N LYS A 4 1.55 -22.40 2.98
CA LYS A 4 2.12 -22.59 4.33
C LYS A 4 3.57 -23.09 4.26
N ASN A 5 3.93 -23.84 3.22
CA ASN A 5 5.30 -24.29 3.00
C ASN A 5 6.17 -23.15 2.46
N GLU A 6 5.61 -22.30 1.60
CA GLU A 6 6.30 -21.13 1.05
C GLU A 6 6.67 -20.11 2.14
N SER A 7 5.73 -19.74 3.01
CA SER A 7 5.99 -18.85 4.16
C SER A 7 7.07 -19.43 5.10
N LYS A 8 7.03 -20.74 5.36
CA LYS A 8 8.06 -21.42 6.18
C LYS A 8 9.43 -21.40 5.52
N MET A 9 9.50 -21.65 4.21
CA MET A 9 10.76 -21.57 3.47
C MET A 9 11.32 -20.15 3.45
N PHE A 10 10.48 -19.15 3.18
CA PHE A 10 10.86 -17.74 3.23
C PHE A 10 11.46 -17.39 4.60
N SER A 11 10.75 -17.76 5.68
CA SER A 11 11.20 -17.57 7.06
C SER A 11 12.53 -18.25 7.33
N ALA A 12 12.69 -19.50 6.90
CA ALA A 12 13.90 -20.28 7.12
C ALA A 12 15.12 -19.66 6.42
N VAL A 13 14.97 -19.21 5.17
CA VAL A 13 16.03 -18.52 4.43
C VAL A 13 16.43 -17.24 5.14
N MET A 14 15.46 -16.43 5.59
CA MET A 14 15.73 -15.19 6.32
C MET A 14 16.54 -15.42 7.60
N TYR A 15 16.15 -16.38 8.44
CA TYR A 15 16.89 -16.72 9.65
C TYR A 15 18.28 -17.28 9.33
N LEU A 16 18.41 -18.12 8.31
CA LEU A 16 19.69 -18.68 7.90
C LEU A 16 20.66 -17.57 7.47
N SER A 17 20.17 -16.57 6.72
CA SER A 17 20.97 -15.44 6.26
C SER A 17 21.43 -14.52 7.40
N LEU A 18 20.58 -14.31 8.41
CA LEU A 18 20.95 -13.58 9.63
C LEU A 18 22.05 -14.30 10.41
N VAL A 19 21.90 -15.62 10.60
CA VAL A 19 22.91 -16.44 11.28
C VAL A 19 24.20 -16.45 10.48
N LEU A 20 24.14 -16.60 9.16
CA LEU A 20 25.32 -16.61 8.30
C LEU A 20 26.08 -15.27 8.37
N GLY A 21 25.37 -14.13 8.30
CA GLY A 21 25.97 -12.80 8.49
C GLY A 21 26.66 -12.64 9.84
N ALA A 22 26.03 -13.12 10.92
CA ALA A 22 26.61 -13.11 12.26
C ALA A 22 27.88 -13.99 12.36
N LEU A 23 27.86 -15.18 11.75
CA LEU A 23 29.02 -16.08 11.73
C LEU A 23 30.17 -15.50 10.91
N ILE A 24 29.87 -14.86 9.77
CA ILE A 24 30.87 -14.15 8.97
C ILE A 24 31.52 -13.03 9.80
N CYS A 25 30.69 -12.22 10.49
CA CYS A 25 31.18 -11.18 11.39
C CYS A 25 32.09 -11.77 12.48
N ALA A 26 31.64 -12.82 13.15
CA ALA A 26 32.40 -13.47 14.22
C ALA A 26 33.74 -14.06 13.73
N GLY A 27 33.73 -14.74 12.57
CA GLY A 27 34.91 -15.33 11.97
C GLY A 27 35.95 -14.29 11.55
N ILE A 28 35.52 -13.23 10.85
CA ILE A 28 36.41 -12.14 10.38
C ILE A 28 37.05 -11.38 11.55
N ASN A 29 36.31 -11.21 12.66
CA ASN A 29 36.82 -10.57 13.87
C ASN A 29 37.52 -11.53 14.83
N ARG A 30 37.62 -12.82 14.48
CA ARG A 30 38.24 -13.88 15.31
C ARG A 30 37.67 -13.88 16.74
N MET A 31 36.35 -13.74 16.85
CA MET A 31 35.67 -13.70 18.14
C MET A 31 35.80 -15.05 18.87
N SER A 32 35.78 -15.00 20.20
CA SER A 32 35.66 -16.22 21.02
C SER A 32 34.30 -16.88 20.80
N ILE A 33 34.17 -18.16 21.19
CA ILE A 33 32.88 -18.88 21.10
C ILE A 33 31.75 -18.10 21.81
N PRO A 34 31.93 -17.58 23.04
CA PRO A 34 30.92 -16.73 23.66
C PRO A 34 30.57 -15.47 22.83
N GLY A 35 31.57 -14.78 22.26
CA GLY A 35 31.33 -13.61 21.43
C GLY A 35 30.55 -13.92 20.15
N MET A 36 30.86 -15.04 19.50
CA MET A 36 30.10 -15.55 18.36
C MET A 36 28.65 -15.87 18.74
N MET A 37 28.42 -16.54 19.88
CA MET A 37 27.08 -16.83 20.38
C MET A 37 26.28 -15.55 20.63
N VAL A 38 26.90 -14.52 21.21
CA VAL A 38 26.26 -13.21 21.43
C VAL A 38 25.81 -12.60 20.10
N GLN A 39 26.66 -12.60 19.06
CA GLN A 39 26.29 -12.08 17.74
C GLN A 39 25.13 -12.85 17.12
N VAL A 40 25.17 -14.18 17.17
CA VAL A 40 24.07 -15.02 16.66
C VAL A 40 22.77 -14.74 17.41
N CYS A 41 22.80 -14.61 18.74
CA CYS A 41 21.62 -14.28 19.55
C CYS A 41 21.02 -12.93 19.15
N TYR A 42 21.83 -11.88 18.98
CA TYR A 42 21.32 -10.58 18.53
C TYR A 42 20.69 -10.65 17.14
N SER A 43 21.33 -11.32 16.18
CA SER A 43 20.78 -11.49 14.84
C SER A 43 19.48 -12.28 14.83
N LEU A 44 19.34 -13.30 15.70
CA LEU A 44 18.08 -14.04 15.83
C LEU A 44 16.97 -13.20 16.46
N ILE A 45 17.28 -12.39 17.48
CA ILE A 45 16.30 -11.47 18.09
C ILE A 45 15.80 -10.47 17.05
N LEU A 46 16.71 -9.86 16.27
CA LEU A 46 16.35 -8.98 15.16
C LEU A 46 15.51 -9.73 14.10
N GLY A 47 15.85 -10.98 13.81
CA GLY A 47 15.07 -11.84 12.92
C GLY A 47 13.65 -12.05 13.41
N VAL A 48 13.44 -12.32 14.70
CA VAL A 48 12.10 -12.49 15.28
C VAL A 48 11.29 -11.20 15.15
N VAL A 49 11.89 -10.05 15.46
CA VAL A 49 11.23 -8.74 15.30
C VAL A 49 10.84 -8.51 13.83
N PHE A 50 11.78 -8.70 12.91
CA PHE A 50 11.53 -8.55 11.47
C PHE A 50 10.43 -9.48 10.96
N MET A 51 10.47 -10.76 11.35
CA MET A 51 9.48 -11.74 10.93
C MET A 51 8.10 -11.45 11.50
N THR A 52 8.03 -10.92 12.72
CA THR A 52 6.79 -10.45 13.33
C THR A 52 6.22 -9.28 12.55
N LEU A 53 7.04 -8.30 12.16
CA LEU A 53 6.61 -7.17 11.35
C LEU A 53 6.15 -7.59 9.94
N LEU A 54 6.82 -8.56 9.32
CA LEU A 54 6.42 -9.10 8.01
C LEU A 54 5.12 -9.89 8.03
N HIS A 55 4.77 -10.49 9.17
CA HIS A 55 3.54 -11.27 9.36
C HIS A 55 2.48 -10.52 10.18
N ALA A 56 2.75 -9.26 10.54
CA ALA A 56 1.79 -8.41 11.23
C ALA A 56 0.75 -7.88 10.23
N GLY A 57 -0.53 -7.91 10.64
CA GLY A 57 -1.65 -7.47 9.81
C GLY A 57 -2.36 -8.61 9.06
N GLN A 58 -3.56 -8.32 8.55
CA GLN A 58 -4.41 -9.31 7.87
C GLN A 58 -3.84 -9.73 6.51
N ASP A 59 -3.13 -8.82 5.81
CA ASP A 59 -2.65 -9.03 4.43
C ASP A 59 -1.25 -9.64 4.30
N MET A 60 -0.53 -9.83 5.42
CA MET A 60 0.86 -10.33 5.48
C MET A 60 1.83 -9.70 4.45
N LEU A 61 2.66 -8.74 4.86
CA LEU A 61 3.56 -7.98 3.97
C LEU A 61 4.43 -8.83 3.03
N TRP A 62 4.87 -10.02 3.46
CA TRP A 62 5.69 -10.91 2.62
C TRP A 62 4.96 -11.44 1.37
N GLN A 63 3.62 -11.49 1.38
CA GLN A 63 2.83 -11.90 0.23
C GLN A 63 2.83 -10.84 -0.88
N GLN A 64 3.07 -9.58 -0.49
CA GLN A 64 3.05 -8.42 -1.37
C GLN A 64 4.34 -8.26 -2.17
N ILE A 65 5.33 -9.14 -1.94
CA ILE A 65 6.59 -9.16 -2.68
C ILE A 65 6.38 -10.07 -3.90
N PRO A 66 6.29 -9.54 -5.13
CA PRO A 66 6.10 -10.36 -6.34
C PRO A 66 7.32 -11.25 -6.57
N GLU A 67 8.52 -10.65 -6.57
CA GLU A 67 9.78 -11.34 -6.84
C GLU A 67 10.50 -11.81 -5.57
N LYS A 68 9.87 -12.75 -4.83
CA LYS A 68 10.36 -13.23 -3.53
C LYS A 68 11.79 -13.77 -3.59
N LEU A 69 12.17 -14.45 -4.67
CA LEU A 69 13.52 -15.00 -4.84
C LEU A 69 14.57 -13.90 -4.95
N ILE A 70 14.31 -12.85 -5.73
CA ILE A 70 15.22 -11.70 -5.88
C ILE A 70 15.33 -10.93 -4.57
N TYR A 71 14.20 -10.73 -3.88
CA TYR A 71 14.19 -10.11 -2.56
C TYR A 71 15.01 -10.91 -1.56
N LEU A 72 14.74 -12.21 -1.42
CA LEU A 72 15.48 -13.08 -0.49
C LEU A 72 16.97 -13.14 -0.82
N PHE A 73 17.33 -13.23 -2.10
CA PHE A 73 18.73 -13.24 -2.53
C PHE A 73 19.43 -11.93 -2.19
N SER A 74 18.86 -10.79 -2.58
CA SER A 74 19.44 -9.47 -2.30
C SER A 74 19.56 -9.21 -0.80
N PHE A 75 18.55 -9.61 -0.02
CA PHE A 75 18.56 -9.50 1.45
C PHE A 75 19.64 -10.36 2.08
N SER A 76 19.78 -11.60 1.62
CA SER A 76 20.80 -12.53 2.13
C SER A 76 22.22 -12.02 1.86
N VAL A 77 22.45 -11.50 0.65
CA VAL A 77 23.73 -10.87 0.27
C VAL A 77 24.02 -9.66 1.15
N ALA A 78 23.05 -8.77 1.35
CA ALA A 78 23.21 -7.59 2.18
C ALA A 78 23.56 -7.92 3.63
N LEU A 79 22.89 -8.91 4.24
CA LEU A 79 23.21 -9.35 5.61
C LEU A 79 24.62 -9.95 5.73
N CYS A 80 25.06 -10.74 4.75
CA CYS A 80 26.42 -11.26 4.73
C CYS A 80 27.44 -10.13 4.60
N LEU A 81 27.17 -9.16 3.72
CA LEU A 81 28.02 -7.98 3.53
C LEU A 81 28.05 -7.08 4.78
N ILE A 82 26.94 -6.94 5.51
CA ILE A 82 26.95 -6.28 6.81
C ILE A 82 27.91 -7.00 7.76
N GLY A 83 27.92 -8.35 7.77
CA GLY A 83 28.90 -9.12 8.53
C GLY A 83 30.35 -8.82 8.13
N VAL A 84 30.64 -8.76 6.82
CA VAL A 84 31.97 -8.38 6.28
C VAL A 84 32.32 -6.93 6.63
N ALA A 85 31.32 -6.03 6.65
CA ALA A 85 31.45 -4.61 6.94
C ALA A 85 31.94 -4.31 8.37
N SER A 86 31.93 -5.32 9.24
CA SER A 86 32.55 -5.25 10.57
C SER A 86 34.06 -4.97 10.49
N ARG A 87 34.73 -5.33 9.40
CA ARG A 87 36.20 -5.18 9.28
C ARG A 87 36.66 -4.61 7.95
N TYR A 88 35.95 -4.92 6.87
CA TYR A 88 36.31 -4.50 5.52
C TYR A 88 35.27 -3.52 5.00
N HIS A 89 35.71 -2.51 4.25
CA HIS A 89 34.77 -1.64 3.57
C HIS A 89 34.12 -2.40 2.40
N VAL A 90 32.79 -2.40 2.35
CA VAL A 90 31.99 -3.12 1.34
C VAL A 90 31.23 -2.18 0.41
N GLY A 91 31.36 -0.87 0.58
CA GLY A 91 30.56 0.13 -0.15
C GLY A 91 29.05 -0.05 0.03
N MET A 92 28.31 0.45 -0.94
CA MET A 92 26.85 0.55 -0.92
C MET A 92 26.10 -0.75 -1.23
N PHE A 93 26.78 -1.87 -1.48
CA PHE A 93 26.13 -3.14 -1.80
C PHE A 93 25.15 -3.63 -0.73
N ILE A 94 25.28 -3.15 0.52
CA ILE A 94 24.32 -3.41 1.60
C ILE A 94 22.90 -2.88 1.31
N LEU A 95 22.73 -1.95 0.36
CA LEU A 95 21.44 -1.37 -0.01
C LEU A 95 20.69 -2.19 -1.08
N LEU A 96 21.25 -3.30 -1.55
CA LEU A 96 20.64 -4.18 -2.56
C LEU A 96 19.15 -4.50 -2.32
N PRO A 97 18.69 -4.80 -1.09
CA PRO A 97 17.28 -5.13 -0.84
C PRO A 97 16.39 -3.89 -0.97
N LEU A 98 16.92 -2.70 -0.66
CA LEU A 98 16.20 -1.43 -0.83
C LEU A 98 15.93 -1.16 -2.30
N ALA A 99 16.83 -1.56 -3.20
CA ALA A 99 16.61 -1.47 -4.64
C ALA A 99 15.47 -2.39 -5.10
N VAL A 100 15.19 -3.49 -4.40
CA VAL A 100 14.05 -4.36 -4.70
C VAL A 100 12.75 -3.74 -4.19
N VAL A 101 12.71 -3.33 -2.92
CA VAL A 101 11.48 -2.83 -2.29
C VAL A 101 11.12 -1.40 -2.68
N SER A 102 12.06 -0.60 -3.19
CA SER A 102 11.79 0.77 -3.65
C SER A 102 10.72 0.82 -4.76
N ARG A 103 10.56 -0.26 -5.54
CA ARG A 103 9.53 -0.37 -6.59
C ARG A 103 8.14 -0.78 -6.11
N LEU A 104 8.01 -1.22 -4.85
CA LEU A 104 6.71 -1.60 -4.32
C LEU A 104 5.98 -0.33 -3.89
N ASP A 105 4.66 -0.24 -4.06
CA ASP A 105 3.93 0.98 -3.64
C ASP A 105 3.82 1.09 -2.12
N LYS A 106 3.70 -0.07 -1.46
CA LYS A 106 3.44 -0.15 -0.03
C LYS A 106 4.65 0.32 0.78
N LEU A 107 4.42 1.29 1.66
CA LEU A 107 5.45 1.90 2.49
C LEU A 107 5.94 0.95 3.58
N GLU A 108 5.08 0.06 4.07
CA GLU A 108 5.36 -0.83 5.19
C GLU A 108 6.54 -1.76 4.90
N ILE A 109 6.59 -2.39 3.72
CA ILE A 109 7.68 -3.30 3.35
C ILE A 109 9.01 -2.56 3.17
N LYS A 110 8.96 -1.30 2.69
CA LYS A 110 10.13 -0.42 2.58
C LYS A 110 10.70 -0.12 3.96
N VAL A 111 9.85 0.29 4.90
CA VAL A 111 10.22 0.63 6.28
C VAL A 111 10.76 -0.60 7.01
N VAL A 112 10.11 -1.76 6.87
CA VAL A 112 10.53 -3.00 7.54
C VAL A 112 11.88 -3.49 7.01
N THR A 113 12.11 -3.42 5.69
CA THR A 113 13.40 -3.79 5.07
C THR A 113 14.51 -2.81 5.49
N PHE A 114 14.26 -1.50 5.37
CA PHE A 114 15.19 -0.45 5.79
C PHE A 114 15.56 -0.57 7.27
N GLY A 115 14.56 -0.66 8.15
CA GLY A 115 14.76 -0.74 9.59
C GLY A 115 15.61 -1.95 9.97
N THR A 116 15.40 -3.09 9.33
CA THR A 116 16.15 -4.32 9.64
C THR A 116 17.60 -4.23 9.22
N LEU A 117 17.88 -3.70 8.02
CA LEU A 117 19.25 -3.47 7.56
C LEU A 117 19.98 -2.48 8.49
N MET A 118 19.33 -1.36 8.82
CA MET A 118 19.93 -0.32 9.67
C MET A 118 20.13 -0.79 11.11
N MET A 119 19.18 -1.53 11.69
CA MET A 119 19.33 -2.10 13.03
C MET A 119 20.44 -3.16 13.09
N THR A 120 20.54 -4.02 12.06
CA THR A 120 21.63 -5.01 11.99
C THR A 120 22.99 -4.31 11.86
N TYR A 121 23.08 -3.28 11.03
CA TYR A 121 24.31 -2.50 10.89
C TYR A 121 24.65 -1.73 12.19
N LEU A 122 23.67 -1.15 12.86
CA LEU A 122 23.84 -0.49 14.16
C LEU A 122 24.40 -1.45 15.21
N CYS A 123 23.87 -2.67 15.32
CA CYS A 123 24.41 -3.68 16.23
C CYS A 123 25.88 -4.01 15.91
N ASN A 124 26.21 -4.14 14.63
CA ASN A 124 27.60 -4.40 14.23
C ASN A 124 28.51 -3.21 14.55
N ALA A 125 28.04 -1.98 14.30
CA ALA A 125 28.76 -0.75 14.60
C ALA A 125 29.00 -0.58 16.10
N ALA A 126 27.96 -0.76 16.92
CA ALA A 126 28.02 -0.55 18.36
C ALA A 126 28.83 -1.63 19.10
N PHE A 127 28.74 -2.89 18.67
CA PHE A 127 29.29 -4.01 19.44
C PHE A 127 30.57 -4.62 18.85
N VAL A 128 30.98 -4.26 17.63
CA VAL A 128 32.12 -4.89 16.96
C VAL A 128 33.18 -3.87 16.53
N ASN A 129 32.84 -2.95 15.63
CA ASN A 129 33.86 -2.11 14.96
C ASN A 129 33.96 -0.67 15.50
N ASN A 130 32.97 -0.20 16.27
CA ASN A 130 32.89 1.13 16.86
C ASN A 130 33.03 2.30 15.84
N ASP A 131 32.64 2.10 14.57
CA ASP A 131 32.63 3.16 13.55
C ASP A 131 31.21 3.75 13.37
N LEU A 132 30.83 4.63 14.29
CA LEU A 132 29.57 5.37 14.21
C LEU A 132 29.52 6.33 13.01
N GLY A 133 30.67 6.83 12.54
CA GLY A 133 30.72 7.72 11.38
C GLY A 133 30.29 7.01 10.10
N GLN A 134 30.74 5.76 9.91
CA GLN A 134 30.30 4.91 8.81
C GLN A 134 28.82 4.54 8.91
N MET A 135 28.32 4.32 10.13
CA MET A 135 26.89 4.07 10.36
C MET A 135 26.03 5.26 9.93
N VAL A 136 26.41 6.48 10.32
CA VAL A 136 25.70 7.69 9.88
C VAL A 136 25.78 7.85 8.36
N TYR A 137 26.94 7.57 7.75
CA TYR A 137 27.11 7.60 6.30
C TYR A 137 26.11 6.66 5.59
N TYR A 138 26.07 5.38 5.98
CA TYR A 138 25.14 4.43 5.37
C TYR A 138 23.68 4.75 5.66
N LEU A 139 23.36 5.28 6.83
CA LEU A 139 22.00 5.72 7.16
C LEU A 139 21.51 6.82 6.21
N ILE A 140 22.30 7.89 6.04
CA ILE A 140 21.95 9.02 5.17
C ILE A 140 21.79 8.53 3.73
N MET A 141 22.76 7.72 3.26
CA MET A 141 22.70 7.19 1.90
C MET A 141 21.55 6.21 1.70
N ALA A 142 21.21 5.36 2.68
CA ALA A 142 20.09 4.43 2.59
C ALA A 142 18.74 5.17 2.52
N VAL A 143 18.57 6.22 3.31
CA VAL A 143 17.38 7.08 3.27
C VAL A 143 17.28 7.77 1.91
N ALA A 144 18.35 8.44 1.46
CA ALA A 144 18.37 9.13 0.18
C ALA A 144 18.12 8.17 -1.00
N PHE A 145 18.78 7.01 -0.99
CA PHE A 145 18.59 5.97 -2.00
C PHE A 145 17.14 5.50 -2.05
N LEU A 146 16.57 5.12 -0.89
CA LEU A 146 15.19 4.62 -0.83
C LEU A 146 14.19 5.68 -1.26
N MET A 147 14.34 6.93 -0.83
CA MET A 147 13.44 8.02 -1.21
C MET A 147 13.53 8.34 -2.70
N ILE A 148 14.74 8.59 -3.21
CA ILE A 148 14.94 9.00 -4.61
C ILE A 148 14.47 7.89 -5.54
N VAL A 149 14.86 6.63 -5.29
CA VAL A 149 14.50 5.51 -6.16
C VAL A 149 13.00 5.17 -6.07
N SER A 150 12.36 5.40 -4.91
CA SER A 150 10.90 5.21 -4.76
C SER A 150 10.07 6.28 -5.46
N MET A 151 10.66 7.42 -5.81
CA MET A 151 9.97 8.52 -6.51
C MET A 151 10.15 8.46 -8.03
N LEU A 152 10.94 7.51 -8.54
CA LEU A 152 11.16 7.35 -9.97
C LEU A 152 9.90 6.80 -10.65
N GLN A 153 9.33 7.57 -11.56
CA GLN A 153 8.15 7.15 -12.34
C GLN A 153 8.56 6.53 -13.68
N SER A 154 9.64 7.03 -14.29
CA SER A 154 10.14 6.56 -15.58
C SER A 154 11.60 6.14 -15.54
N ARG A 155 12.03 5.34 -16.54
CA ARG A 155 13.46 4.97 -16.68
C ARG A 155 14.33 6.16 -17.06
N GLU A 156 13.73 7.19 -17.67
CA GLU A 156 14.41 8.41 -18.08
C GLU A 156 14.84 9.26 -16.87
N GLU A 157 14.24 9.02 -15.71
CA GLU A 157 14.60 9.69 -14.45
C GLU A 157 15.81 9.04 -13.73
N LEU A 158 16.17 7.78 -14.08
CA LEU A 158 17.29 7.06 -13.46
C LEU A 158 18.64 7.82 -13.51
N PRO A 159 19.04 8.46 -14.63
CA PRO A 159 20.26 9.25 -14.67
C PRO A 159 20.26 10.41 -13.67
N TYR A 160 19.11 11.05 -13.44
CA TYR A 160 19.00 12.14 -12.48
C TYR A 160 19.18 11.64 -11.05
N ALA A 161 18.55 10.51 -10.71
CA ALA A 161 18.78 9.84 -9.43
C ALA A 161 20.25 9.48 -9.22
N ALA A 162 20.92 8.94 -10.26
CA ALA A 162 22.32 8.57 -10.20
C ALA A 162 23.21 9.80 -9.95
N VAL A 163 22.94 10.94 -10.59
CA VAL A 163 23.67 12.20 -10.37
C VAL A 163 23.49 12.70 -8.95
N ILE A 164 22.26 12.74 -8.43
CA ILE A 164 21.96 13.22 -7.08
C ILE A 164 22.65 12.34 -6.03
N LEU A 165 22.53 11.01 -6.14
CA LEU A 165 23.15 10.07 -5.22
C LEU A 165 24.68 10.12 -5.29
N THR A 166 25.25 10.33 -6.48
CA THR A 166 26.70 10.49 -6.66
C THR A 166 27.18 11.78 -5.99
N ALA A 167 26.45 12.89 -6.18
CA ALA A 167 26.78 14.16 -5.55
C ALA A 167 26.72 14.05 -4.02
N LEU A 168 25.69 13.39 -3.48
CA LEU A 168 25.57 13.12 -2.04
C LEU A 168 26.72 12.23 -1.53
N CYS A 169 27.05 11.16 -2.26
CA CYS A 169 28.17 10.27 -1.94
C CYS A 169 29.50 11.04 -1.87
N LEU A 170 29.78 11.91 -2.85
CA LEU A 170 30.98 12.74 -2.86
C LEU A 170 30.99 13.75 -1.71
N ALA A 171 29.87 14.42 -1.44
CA ALA A 171 29.76 15.37 -0.34
C ALA A 171 30.03 14.69 1.01
N LEU A 172 29.41 13.53 1.27
CA LEU A 172 29.64 12.76 2.49
C LEU A 172 31.07 12.23 2.59
N PHE A 173 31.70 11.84 1.47
CA PHE A 173 33.11 11.45 1.45
C PHE A 173 34.04 12.61 1.82
N VAL A 174 33.81 13.81 1.28
CA VAL A 174 34.59 15.01 1.61
C VAL A 174 34.43 15.39 3.08
N ILE A 175 33.22 15.27 3.64
CA ILE A 175 32.94 15.46 5.07
C ILE A 175 33.72 14.43 5.91
N ARG A 176 33.71 13.16 5.53
CA ARG A 176 34.47 12.09 6.21
C ARG A 176 35.98 12.38 6.24
N CYS A 177 36.53 12.92 5.15
CA CYS A 177 37.93 13.35 5.04
C CYS A 177 38.19 14.76 5.59
N ARG A 178 37.22 15.38 6.28
CA ARG A 178 37.36 16.72 6.90
C ARG A 178 37.88 17.80 5.93
N PHE A 179 37.54 17.69 4.64
CA PHE A 179 38.02 18.57 3.58
C PHE A 179 39.57 18.59 3.41
N GLN A 180 40.29 17.56 3.89
CA GLN A 180 41.75 17.45 3.76
C GLN A 180 42.16 16.66 2.51
N GLY A 181 42.92 17.30 1.62
CA GLY A 181 43.40 16.70 0.36
C GLY A 181 44.23 15.42 0.54
N SER A 182 45.08 15.38 1.56
CA SER A 182 45.92 14.21 1.89
C SER A 182 45.07 13.02 2.34
N GLU A 183 44.05 13.24 3.17
CA GLU A 183 43.13 12.18 3.62
C GLU A 183 42.32 11.62 2.44
N MET A 184 41.82 12.50 1.56
CA MET A 184 41.10 12.09 0.34
C MET A 184 41.98 11.20 -0.57
N PHE A 185 43.25 11.55 -0.74
CA PHE A 185 44.18 10.74 -1.54
C PHE A 185 44.45 9.36 -0.91
N MET A 186 44.57 9.29 0.43
CA MET A 186 44.77 8.04 1.15
C MET A 186 43.52 7.14 1.09
N GLN A 187 42.33 7.72 1.14
CA GLN A 187 41.06 7.00 1.09
C GLN A 187 40.48 6.83 -0.34
N ARG A 188 41.27 7.02 -1.40
CA ARG A 188 40.77 6.92 -2.78
C ARG A 188 40.15 5.55 -3.12
N TYR A 189 40.65 4.45 -2.56
CA TYR A 189 40.08 3.12 -2.78
C TYR A 189 38.72 2.93 -2.10
N TYR A 190 38.51 3.60 -0.96
CA TYR A 190 37.19 3.70 -0.33
C TYR A 190 36.23 4.38 -1.30
N LEU A 191 36.59 5.57 -1.81
CA LEU A 191 35.74 6.30 -2.76
C LEU A 191 35.45 5.51 -4.04
N ILE A 192 36.44 4.82 -4.60
CA ILE A 192 36.26 3.98 -5.80
C ILE A 192 35.23 2.88 -5.53
N LEU A 193 35.26 2.25 -4.35
CA LEU A 193 34.29 1.22 -3.99
C LEU A 193 32.88 1.79 -3.80
N GLU A 194 32.76 2.97 -3.16
CA GLU A 194 31.47 3.64 -3.00
C GLU A 194 30.84 4.00 -4.34
N LEU A 195 31.61 4.63 -5.23
CA LEU A 195 31.13 4.98 -6.57
C LEU A 195 30.83 3.73 -7.40
N GLY A 196 31.69 2.72 -7.36
CA GLY A 196 31.49 1.47 -8.10
C GLY A 196 30.25 0.70 -7.64
N SER A 197 30.02 0.65 -6.33
CA SER A 197 28.81 0.02 -5.76
C SER A 197 27.54 0.82 -6.04
N LEU A 198 27.62 2.15 -6.11
CA LEU A 198 26.50 2.99 -6.52
C LEU A 198 26.14 2.78 -8.00
N VAL A 199 27.13 2.69 -8.89
CA VAL A 199 26.90 2.33 -10.31
C VAL A 199 26.27 0.94 -10.39
N PHE A 200 26.76 -0.03 -9.62
CA PHE A 200 26.16 -1.36 -9.58
C PHE A 200 24.70 -1.33 -9.14
N LEU A 201 24.35 -0.58 -8.09
CA LEU A 201 22.97 -0.42 -7.63
C LEU A 201 22.09 0.24 -8.71
N ALA A 202 22.59 1.26 -9.41
CA ALA A 202 21.86 1.90 -10.50
C ALA A 202 21.58 0.92 -11.64
N LEU A 203 22.58 0.11 -12.04
CA LEU A 203 22.41 -0.96 -13.02
C LEU A 203 21.44 -2.03 -12.54
N PHE A 204 21.51 -2.42 -11.26
CA PHE A 204 20.59 -3.37 -10.67
C PHE A 204 19.15 -2.85 -10.68
N CYS A 205 18.92 -1.58 -10.34
CA CYS A 205 17.62 -0.93 -10.46
C CYS A 205 17.11 -0.94 -11.91
N ALA A 206 17.97 -0.60 -12.88
CA ALA A 206 17.61 -0.58 -14.30
C ALA A 206 17.27 -1.99 -14.84
N ILE A 207 18.05 -3.00 -14.44
CA ILE A 207 17.80 -4.41 -14.80
C ILE A 207 16.48 -4.88 -14.21
N LEU A 208 16.24 -4.61 -12.94
CA LEU A 208 15.01 -5.03 -12.32
C LEU A 208 13.79 -4.29 -12.90
N GLN A 209 13.93 -3.05 -13.36
CA GLN A 209 12.89 -2.40 -14.17
C GLN A 209 12.65 -3.14 -15.51
N LEU A 210 13.63 -3.83 -16.10
CA LEU A 210 13.43 -4.65 -17.33
C LEU A 210 12.59 -5.91 -17.05
N PHE A 211 12.75 -6.50 -15.88
CA PHE A 211 12.06 -7.73 -15.49
C PHE A 211 10.69 -7.48 -14.86
N THR A 212 10.46 -6.29 -14.34
CA THR A 212 9.10 -5.82 -14.15
C THR A 212 8.50 -5.66 -15.55
N VAL A 213 7.70 -6.65 -15.94
CA VAL A 213 6.48 -6.34 -16.68
C VAL A 213 5.80 -5.34 -15.77
N HIS A 214 5.98 -4.05 -16.05
CA HIS A 214 4.85 -3.15 -15.91
C HIS A 214 3.79 -3.91 -16.71
N GLU A 215 2.90 -4.65 -16.03
CA GLU A 215 1.50 -4.46 -16.37
C GLU A 215 1.45 -2.96 -16.41
N PRO A 216 1.26 -2.36 -17.59
CA PRO A 216 1.29 -0.93 -17.67
C PRO A 216 0.41 -0.50 -16.49
N GLU A 217 1.01 0.19 -15.50
CA GLU A 217 0.34 1.38 -15.02
C GLU A 217 -0.03 2.00 -16.34
N GLU A 218 -1.30 1.81 -16.71
CA GLU A 218 -1.88 2.59 -17.77
C GLU A 218 -1.40 3.97 -17.37
N GLU A 219 -0.52 4.53 -18.21
CA GLU A 219 -0.55 5.95 -18.38
C GLU A 219 -2.04 6.21 -18.45
N VAL A 220 -2.58 6.78 -17.38
CA VAL A 220 -3.72 7.64 -17.50
C VAL A 220 -3.18 8.85 -18.28
N GLN A 221 -2.75 8.62 -19.54
CA GLN A 221 -3.42 9.26 -20.63
C GLN A 221 -4.88 9.19 -20.21
N GLU A 222 -5.47 10.34 -19.94
CA GLU A 222 -6.88 10.50 -20.23
C GLU A 222 -7.06 9.97 -21.65
N ALA A 223 -7.23 8.65 -21.77
CA ALA A 223 -7.89 8.02 -22.87
C ALA A 223 -9.18 8.84 -22.91
N PRO A 224 -9.48 9.51 -24.03
CA PRO A 224 -10.73 10.26 -24.12
C PRO A 224 -11.78 9.25 -23.71
N ALA A 225 -12.43 9.52 -22.57
CA ALA A 225 -13.24 8.54 -21.88
C ALA A 225 -14.05 7.81 -22.93
N GLN A 226 -13.69 6.55 -23.24
CA GLN A 226 -14.72 5.63 -23.61
C GLN A 226 -15.45 5.51 -22.29
N GLU A 227 -16.46 6.38 -22.12
CA GLU A 227 -17.45 6.28 -21.06
C GLU A 227 -17.84 4.81 -21.03
N LEU A 228 -17.25 4.07 -20.08
CA LEU A 228 -17.68 2.73 -19.82
C LEU A 228 -19.10 2.96 -19.34
N ASP A 229 -20.07 2.69 -20.20
CA ASP A 229 -21.46 2.97 -19.89
C ASP A 229 -21.82 2.13 -18.67
N MET A 230 -21.84 2.77 -17.49
CA MET A 230 -22.11 2.09 -16.23
C MET A 230 -23.49 1.45 -16.25
N MET A 231 -24.39 1.94 -17.12
CA MET A 231 -25.71 1.35 -17.37
C MET A 231 -25.63 -0.01 -18.07
N ALA A 232 -24.50 -0.37 -18.68
CA ALA A 232 -24.28 -1.71 -19.22
C ALA A 232 -24.29 -2.78 -18.11
N TYR A 233 -23.81 -2.45 -16.90
CA TYR A 233 -23.89 -3.37 -15.76
C TYR A 233 -25.31 -3.55 -15.22
N LEU A 234 -26.20 -2.60 -15.48
CA LEU A 234 -27.58 -2.58 -14.99
C LEU A 234 -28.56 -3.25 -15.94
N GLN A 235 -28.10 -3.75 -17.09
CA GLN A 235 -28.95 -4.49 -18.02
C GLN A 235 -29.49 -5.77 -17.39
N ASP A 236 -30.75 -6.08 -17.67
CA ASP A 236 -31.44 -7.25 -17.12
C ASP A 236 -30.77 -8.59 -17.44
N ASP A 237 -30.00 -8.64 -18.52
CA ASP A 237 -29.26 -9.80 -18.99
C ASP A 237 -27.83 -9.89 -18.40
N PHE A 238 -27.37 -8.87 -17.67
CA PHE A 238 -26.08 -8.89 -17.00
C PHE A 238 -26.04 -10.05 -15.98
N PRO A 239 -25.02 -10.94 -16.02
CA PRO A 239 -25.07 -12.18 -15.24
C PRO A 239 -25.16 -11.96 -13.72
N LEU A 240 -24.59 -10.88 -13.19
CA LEU A 240 -24.71 -10.56 -11.76
C LEU A 240 -26.11 -10.08 -11.39
N ILE A 241 -26.78 -9.31 -12.26
CA ILE A 241 -28.19 -8.90 -12.06
C ILE A 241 -29.08 -10.14 -12.00
N ARG A 242 -28.88 -11.11 -12.90
CA ARG A 242 -29.64 -12.37 -12.88
C ARG A 242 -29.46 -13.13 -11.56
N LYS A 243 -28.23 -13.20 -11.04
CA LYS A 243 -27.96 -13.82 -9.73
C LYS A 243 -28.59 -13.03 -8.59
N LEU A 244 -28.54 -11.69 -8.65
CA LEU A 244 -29.12 -10.83 -7.63
C LEU A 244 -30.64 -11.04 -7.54
N LYS A 245 -31.32 -11.16 -8.70
CA LYS A 245 -32.76 -11.48 -8.81
C LYS A 245 -33.17 -12.81 -8.15
N GLU A 246 -32.24 -13.75 -7.93
CA GLU A 246 -32.51 -14.98 -7.19
C GLU A 246 -32.76 -14.70 -5.69
N ASN A 247 -32.28 -13.57 -5.17
CA ASN A 247 -32.55 -13.06 -3.83
C ASN A 247 -33.46 -11.82 -3.90
N ASP A 248 -34.77 -12.06 -3.89
CA ASP A 248 -35.79 -11.01 -4.07
C ASP A 248 -35.67 -9.84 -3.09
N ALA A 249 -35.36 -10.10 -1.82
CA ALA A 249 -35.22 -9.04 -0.81
C ALA A 249 -34.00 -8.16 -1.07
N LEU A 250 -32.84 -8.78 -1.32
CA LEU A 250 -31.61 -8.06 -1.62
C LEU A 250 -31.72 -7.28 -2.94
N TYR A 251 -32.31 -7.89 -3.97
CA TYR A 251 -32.50 -7.25 -5.25
C TYR A 251 -33.41 -6.02 -5.16
N ARG A 252 -34.55 -6.12 -4.46
CA ARG A 252 -35.47 -4.99 -4.28
C ARG A 252 -34.79 -3.83 -3.55
N HIS A 253 -34.07 -4.12 -2.46
CA HIS A 253 -33.26 -3.11 -1.75
C HIS A 253 -32.26 -2.44 -2.69
N SER A 254 -31.42 -3.22 -3.37
CA SER A 254 -30.42 -2.71 -4.32
C SER A 254 -31.03 -1.89 -5.47
N CYS A 255 -32.20 -2.27 -5.98
CA CYS A 255 -32.92 -1.50 -6.99
C CYS A 255 -33.35 -0.12 -6.48
N GLU A 256 -33.87 -0.04 -5.25
CA GLU A 256 -34.29 1.23 -4.66
C GLU A 256 -33.09 2.16 -4.40
N ILE A 257 -31.98 1.62 -3.88
CA ILE A 257 -30.73 2.38 -3.70
C ILE A 257 -30.17 2.84 -5.04
N SER A 258 -30.12 1.96 -6.05
CA SER A 258 -29.68 2.29 -7.41
C SER A 258 -30.49 3.45 -7.98
N ARG A 259 -31.84 3.35 -7.94
CA ARG A 259 -32.74 4.37 -8.48
C ARG A 259 -32.56 5.72 -7.80
N LEU A 260 -32.58 5.73 -6.46
CA LEU A 260 -32.48 6.97 -5.70
C LEU A 260 -31.12 7.65 -5.88
N SER A 261 -30.04 6.84 -5.93
CA SER A 261 -28.68 7.32 -6.16
C SER A 261 -28.51 7.91 -7.56
N GLU A 262 -29.07 7.28 -8.59
CA GLU A 262 -29.09 7.79 -9.96
C GLU A 262 -29.78 9.15 -10.03
N MET A 263 -30.99 9.24 -9.47
CA MET A 263 -31.76 10.49 -9.47
C MET A 263 -31.03 11.62 -8.73
N ALA A 264 -30.45 11.33 -7.57
CA ALA A 264 -29.69 12.31 -6.79
C ALA A 264 -28.45 12.81 -7.54
N ALA A 265 -27.67 11.90 -8.12
CA ALA A 265 -26.47 12.25 -8.89
C ALA A 265 -26.82 13.07 -10.13
N LYS A 266 -27.89 12.70 -10.83
CA LYS A 266 -28.39 13.40 -12.02
C LYS A 266 -28.83 14.83 -11.71
N GLU A 267 -29.59 15.03 -10.63
CA GLU A 267 -30.04 16.36 -10.18
C GLU A 267 -28.84 17.27 -9.82
N MET A 268 -27.77 16.66 -9.31
CA MET A 268 -26.57 17.37 -8.89
C MET A 268 -25.54 17.59 -10.01
N GLY A 269 -25.71 16.93 -11.16
CA GLY A 269 -24.74 16.97 -12.27
C GLY A 269 -23.49 16.11 -12.04
N PHE A 270 -23.60 15.06 -11.24
CA PHE A 270 -22.54 14.06 -11.01
C PHE A 270 -22.72 12.83 -11.92
N LYS A 271 -21.82 11.85 -11.84
CA LYS A 271 -21.87 10.63 -12.66
C LYS A 271 -23.02 9.73 -12.19
N ASP A 272 -24.20 9.93 -12.76
CA ASP A 272 -25.45 9.23 -12.40
C ASP A 272 -25.39 7.71 -12.65
N GLY A 273 -24.84 7.26 -13.78
CA GLY A 273 -24.63 5.83 -14.03
C GLY A 273 -23.70 5.15 -13.02
N LEU A 274 -22.66 5.85 -12.55
CA LEU A 274 -21.75 5.33 -11.54
C LEU A 274 -22.45 5.22 -10.17
N ALA A 275 -23.25 6.21 -9.79
CA ALA A 275 -24.07 6.17 -8.58
C ALA A 275 -25.12 5.06 -8.63
N ALA A 276 -25.75 4.85 -9.80
CA ALA A 276 -26.71 3.77 -10.04
C ALA A 276 -26.06 2.40 -9.89
N ALA A 277 -24.96 2.13 -10.61
CA ALA A 277 -24.22 0.88 -10.51
C ALA A 277 -23.68 0.63 -9.09
N GLY A 278 -23.18 1.68 -8.44
CA GLY A 278 -22.75 1.61 -7.05
C GLY A 278 -23.89 1.19 -6.11
N GLY A 279 -25.06 1.82 -6.23
CA GLY A 279 -26.25 1.46 -5.47
C GLY A 279 -26.76 0.05 -5.75
N MET A 280 -26.69 -0.42 -7.00
CA MET A 280 -27.10 -1.77 -7.36
C MET A 280 -26.21 -2.85 -6.73
N PHE A 281 -24.90 -2.61 -6.65
CA PHE A 281 -23.94 -3.65 -6.24
C PHE A 281 -23.34 -3.44 -4.84
N HIS A 282 -23.72 -2.40 -4.10
CA HIS A 282 -23.13 -2.07 -2.79
C HIS A 282 -23.13 -3.25 -1.79
N GLU A 283 -24.15 -4.12 -1.85
CA GLU A 283 -24.28 -5.32 -1.01
C GLU A 283 -24.34 -6.64 -1.80
N ALA A 284 -24.02 -6.65 -3.11
CA ALA A 284 -24.12 -7.84 -3.95
C ALA A 284 -23.24 -9.01 -3.44
N GLY A 285 -22.17 -8.72 -2.73
CA GLY A 285 -21.27 -9.69 -2.10
C GLY A 285 -21.96 -10.60 -1.09
N ARG A 286 -23.15 -10.25 -0.58
CA ARG A 286 -23.98 -11.13 0.24
C ARG A 286 -24.36 -12.43 -0.49
N LEU A 287 -24.34 -12.44 -1.82
CA LEU A 287 -24.56 -13.65 -2.63
C LEU A 287 -23.43 -14.69 -2.47
N LEU A 288 -22.20 -14.24 -2.16
CA LEU A 288 -21.04 -15.11 -2.00
C LEU A 288 -20.73 -15.36 -0.52
N VAL A 289 -20.72 -14.31 0.29
CA VAL A 289 -20.34 -14.35 1.70
C VAL A 289 -21.37 -13.53 2.50
N PRO A 290 -22.50 -14.14 2.94
CA PRO A 290 -23.61 -13.42 3.58
C PRO A 290 -23.19 -12.58 4.79
N ASP A 291 -22.27 -13.09 5.61
CA ASP A 291 -21.81 -12.44 6.85
C ASP A 291 -20.68 -11.41 6.62
N ASN A 292 -20.09 -11.38 5.43
CA ASN A 292 -18.99 -10.45 5.08
C ASN A 292 -19.08 -10.04 3.60
N TYR A 293 -20.10 -9.26 3.28
CA TYR A 293 -20.38 -8.85 1.91
C TYR A 293 -19.28 -7.97 1.28
N MET A 294 -18.38 -7.37 2.08
CA MET A 294 -17.20 -6.65 1.59
C MET A 294 -16.23 -7.59 0.85
N GLU A 295 -15.87 -8.72 1.46
CA GLU A 295 -15.02 -9.74 0.82
C GLU A 295 -15.72 -10.34 -0.41
N GLY A 296 -17.04 -10.52 -0.34
CA GLY A 296 -17.85 -10.92 -1.48
C GLY A 296 -17.82 -9.90 -2.62
N ASN A 297 -17.91 -8.60 -2.32
CA ASN A 297 -17.85 -7.53 -3.32
C ASN A 297 -16.50 -7.49 -4.04
N ASP A 298 -15.39 -7.68 -3.32
CA ASP A 298 -14.05 -7.73 -3.92
C ASP A 298 -13.92 -8.90 -4.92
N ALA A 299 -14.46 -10.08 -4.56
CA ALA A 299 -14.49 -11.23 -5.45
C ALA A 299 -15.38 -11.00 -6.68
N LEU A 300 -16.54 -10.35 -6.50
CA LEU A 300 -17.44 -9.99 -7.61
C LEU A 300 -16.79 -8.96 -8.54
N ALA A 301 -16.14 -7.94 -8.00
CA ALA A 301 -15.44 -6.92 -8.78
C ALA A 301 -14.39 -7.54 -9.71
N GLN A 302 -13.57 -8.47 -9.19
CA GLN A 302 -12.60 -9.21 -9.99
C GLN A 302 -13.27 -10.12 -11.04
N THR A 303 -14.34 -10.81 -10.66
CA THR A 303 -15.05 -11.76 -11.55
C THR A 303 -15.71 -11.05 -12.74
N TYR A 304 -16.25 -9.86 -12.50
CA TYR A 304 -17.07 -9.12 -13.47
C TYR A 304 -16.34 -7.92 -14.10
N GLY A 305 -15.07 -7.68 -13.73
CA GLY A 305 -14.23 -6.63 -14.31
C GLY A 305 -14.72 -5.22 -13.99
N PHE A 306 -15.20 -4.98 -12.77
CA PHE A 306 -15.65 -3.65 -12.36
C PHE A 306 -14.50 -2.63 -12.44
N SER A 307 -14.80 -1.42 -12.91
CA SER A 307 -13.83 -0.33 -12.94
C SER A 307 -13.42 0.08 -11.52
N GLU A 308 -12.23 0.67 -11.38
CA GLU A 308 -11.76 1.16 -10.08
C GLU A 308 -12.70 2.19 -9.46
N GLU A 309 -13.32 3.06 -10.28
CA GLU A 309 -14.32 4.03 -9.82
C GLU A 309 -15.54 3.34 -9.18
N LEU A 310 -16.07 2.28 -9.82
CA LEU A 310 -17.21 1.53 -9.31
C LEU A 310 -16.86 0.75 -8.03
N VAL A 311 -15.68 0.12 -8.01
CA VAL A 311 -15.18 -0.57 -6.83
C VAL A 311 -15.02 0.39 -5.65
N ALA A 312 -14.50 1.60 -5.89
CA ALA A 312 -14.37 2.62 -4.87
C ALA A 312 -15.73 3.05 -4.30
N VAL A 313 -16.73 3.30 -5.15
CA VAL A 313 -18.10 3.64 -4.72
C VAL A 313 -18.72 2.51 -3.89
N ILE A 314 -18.62 1.26 -4.35
CA ILE A 314 -19.12 0.08 -3.64
C ILE A 314 -18.40 -0.11 -2.29
N ARG A 315 -17.10 0.16 -2.19
CA ARG A 315 -16.36 0.00 -0.93
C ARG A 315 -16.68 1.09 0.09
N GLN A 316 -16.92 2.32 -0.37
CA GLN A 316 -17.03 3.52 0.46
C GLN A 316 -18.45 3.86 0.93
N HIS A 317 -19.48 3.11 0.49
CA HIS A 317 -20.86 3.38 0.94
C HIS A 317 -21.05 3.16 2.45
N ASN A 318 -20.23 2.30 3.08
CA ASN A 318 -20.33 2.00 4.52
C ASN A 318 -19.15 2.62 5.28
N THR A 319 -19.46 3.53 6.21
CA THR A 319 -18.47 4.26 7.03
C THR A 319 -17.63 3.39 7.97
N GLY A 320 -17.89 2.07 8.05
CA GLY A 320 -17.08 1.14 8.83
C GLY A 320 -15.74 0.76 8.17
N SER A 321 -15.62 0.87 6.84
CA SER A 321 -14.42 0.55 6.07
C SER A 321 -13.64 1.83 5.72
N GLU A 322 -14.27 2.71 4.96
CA GLU A 322 -13.69 3.92 4.40
C GLU A 322 -14.77 4.99 4.25
N ILE A 323 -14.44 6.26 4.42
CA ILE A 323 -15.39 7.35 4.16
C ILE A 323 -15.46 7.67 2.65
N PRO A 324 -16.60 8.15 2.13
CA PRO A 324 -16.72 8.60 0.75
C PRO A 324 -15.63 9.58 0.29
N LYS A 325 -15.01 9.27 -0.85
CA LYS A 325 -14.00 10.08 -1.54
C LYS A 325 -14.49 10.69 -2.86
N SER A 326 -15.72 10.39 -3.27
CA SER A 326 -16.38 11.00 -4.43
C SER A 326 -17.83 11.40 -4.09
N PRO A 327 -18.44 12.30 -4.88
CA PRO A 327 -19.86 12.63 -4.75
C PRO A 327 -20.77 11.41 -4.90
N GLU A 328 -20.47 10.50 -5.83
CA GLU A 328 -21.24 9.29 -6.10
C GLU A 328 -21.22 8.33 -4.90
N ALA A 329 -20.05 8.11 -4.29
CA ALA A 329 -19.93 7.31 -3.08
C ALA A 329 -20.72 7.89 -1.90
N ALA A 330 -20.71 9.22 -1.76
CA ALA A 330 -21.49 9.90 -0.73
C ALA A 330 -23.00 9.77 -0.99
N ILE A 331 -23.42 9.86 -2.25
CA ILE A 331 -24.81 9.68 -2.66
C ILE A 331 -25.30 8.26 -2.39
N VAL A 332 -24.53 7.24 -2.75
CA VAL A 332 -24.88 5.84 -2.47
C VAL A 332 -24.98 5.59 -0.97
N MET A 333 -24.02 6.09 -0.18
CA MET A 333 -24.07 6.02 1.29
C MET A 333 -25.34 6.68 1.84
N LEU A 334 -25.66 7.90 1.39
CA LEU A 334 -26.81 8.65 1.89
C LEU A 334 -28.12 7.96 1.51
N SER A 335 -28.24 7.48 0.27
CA SER A 335 -29.41 6.73 -0.19
C SER A 335 -29.64 5.48 0.65
N ASP A 336 -28.61 4.66 0.86
CA ASP A 336 -28.69 3.45 1.69
C ASP A 336 -29.07 3.79 3.14
N CYS A 337 -28.42 4.79 3.74
CA CYS A 337 -28.75 5.18 5.11
C CYS A 337 -30.20 5.65 5.26
N ILE A 338 -30.71 6.43 4.31
CA ILE A 338 -32.06 7.00 4.37
C ILE A 338 -33.11 5.90 4.20
N LEU A 339 -32.98 5.05 3.18
CA LEU A 339 -33.94 3.99 2.92
C LEU A 339 -33.89 2.91 4.01
N SER A 340 -32.71 2.37 4.33
CA SER A 340 -32.55 1.34 5.36
C SER A 340 -33.05 1.80 6.74
N THR A 341 -32.87 3.08 7.09
CA THR A 341 -33.44 3.63 8.33
C THR A 341 -34.96 3.78 8.25
N GLY A 342 -35.49 4.19 7.09
CA GLY A 342 -36.92 4.28 6.83
C GLY A 342 -37.62 2.92 6.94
N GLU A 343 -37.06 1.90 6.30
CA GLU A 343 -37.52 0.51 6.37
C GLU A 343 -37.50 -0.03 7.79
N TYR A 344 -36.38 0.13 8.51
CA TYR A 344 -36.28 -0.28 9.91
C TYR A 344 -37.35 0.37 10.79
N LEU A 345 -37.64 1.67 10.58
CA LEU A 345 -38.71 2.34 11.32
C LEU A 345 -40.11 1.84 10.92
N GLN A 346 -40.30 1.46 9.66
CA GLN A 346 -41.56 0.92 9.15
C GLN A 346 -41.83 -0.46 9.76
N GLU A 347 -40.84 -1.35 9.75
CA GLU A 347 -40.91 -2.69 10.36
C GLU A 347 -41.20 -2.64 11.87
N ASN A 348 -40.70 -1.61 12.55
CA ASN A 348 -40.92 -1.40 13.98
C ASN A 348 -42.18 -0.57 14.30
N GLY A 349 -43.02 -0.24 13.30
CA GLY A 349 -44.26 0.53 13.48
C GLY A 349 -44.07 1.98 13.94
N LYS A 350 -42.87 2.54 13.76
CA LYS A 350 -42.48 3.89 14.22
C LYS A 350 -42.38 4.91 13.08
N ARG A 351 -42.50 4.49 11.82
CA ARG A 351 -42.33 5.37 10.65
C ARG A 351 -43.30 6.55 10.62
N SER A 352 -44.54 6.36 11.04
CA SER A 352 -45.56 7.42 11.11
C SER A 352 -45.30 8.48 12.19
N ALA A 353 -44.40 8.19 13.14
CA ALA A 353 -44.04 9.13 14.22
C ALA A 353 -42.98 10.16 13.78
N ILE A 354 -42.33 9.94 12.64
CA ILE A 354 -41.23 10.78 12.13
C ILE A 354 -41.57 11.19 10.70
N THR A 355 -41.53 12.51 10.44
CA THR A 355 -41.70 13.02 9.08
C THR A 355 -40.47 12.71 8.23
N ASP A 356 -40.66 12.57 6.93
CA ASP A 356 -39.61 12.28 5.96
C ASP A 356 -38.47 13.30 6.06
N GLU A 357 -38.85 14.57 6.18
CA GLU A 357 -37.93 15.67 6.46
C GLU A 357 -37.09 15.41 7.71
N LYS A 358 -37.71 15.10 8.86
CA LYS A 358 -36.96 14.85 10.11
C LYS A 358 -36.02 13.66 10.00
N LEU A 359 -36.43 12.60 9.30
CA LEU A 359 -35.57 11.44 9.07
C LEU A 359 -34.35 11.82 8.26
N VAL A 360 -34.54 12.43 7.08
CA VAL A 360 -33.44 12.87 6.20
C VAL A 360 -32.52 13.84 6.93
N MET A 361 -33.07 14.85 7.63
CA MET A 361 -32.28 15.81 8.40
C MET A 361 -31.41 15.13 9.46
N SER A 362 -31.95 14.14 10.17
CA SER A 362 -31.22 13.40 11.20
C SER A 362 -30.05 12.59 10.63
N ILE A 363 -30.23 11.98 9.45
CA ILE A 363 -29.16 11.24 8.76
C ILE A 363 -28.06 12.19 8.31
N PHE A 364 -28.40 13.30 7.66
CA PHE A 364 -27.43 14.32 7.25
C PHE A 364 -26.65 14.87 8.45
N ALA A 365 -27.34 15.24 9.52
CA ALA A 365 -26.70 15.73 10.75
C ALA A 365 -25.72 14.70 11.32
N ASN A 366 -26.12 13.42 11.41
CA ASN A 366 -25.26 12.35 11.92
C ASN A 366 -24.02 12.14 11.05
N ARG A 367 -24.17 12.15 9.72
CA ARG A 367 -23.06 11.93 8.78
C ARG A 367 -22.11 13.13 8.73
N MET A 368 -22.62 14.34 8.88
CA MET A 368 -21.80 15.55 9.00
C MET A 368 -21.02 15.58 10.33
N GLU A 369 -21.67 15.28 11.46
CA GLU A 369 -21.03 15.24 12.78
C GLU A 369 -19.89 14.21 12.85
N LYS A 370 -20.09 13.04 12.24
CA LYS A 370 -19.06 11.99 12.12
C LYS A 370 -17.95 12.31 11.09
N GLY A 371 -18.05 13.41 10.36
CA GLY A 371 -17.10 13.75 9.29
C GLY A 371 -17.14 12.81 8.09
N SER A 372 -18.20 12.02 7.90
CA SER A 372 -18.29 11.01 6.83
C SER A 372 -18.26 11.62 5.42
N LEU A 373 -18.65 12.89 5.28
CA LEU A 373 -18.68 13.59 3.98
C LEU A 373 -17.43 14.45 3.73
N ALA A 374 -16.46 14.45 4.65
CA ALA A 374 -15.34 15.39 4.62
C ALA A 374 -14.41 15.25 3.39
N GLN A 375 -14.36 14.06 2.79
CA GLN A 375 -13.50 13.76 1.63
C GLN A 375 -14.29 13.56 0.34
N ALA A 376 -15.61 13.71 0.36
CA ALA A 376 -16.47 13.43 -0.80
C ALA A 376 -16.36 14.48 -1.93
N GLY A 377 -15.63 15.58 -1.72
CA GLY A 377 -15.54 16.68 -2.68
C GLY A 377 -16.82 17.52 -2.80
N LEU A 378 -17.79 17.35 -1.90
CA LEU A 378 -19.04 18.09 -1.89
C LEU A 378 -18.89 19.46 -1.20
N THR A 379 -19.36 20.52 -1.85
CA THR A 379 -19.48 21.84 -1.23
C THR A 379 -20.67 21.87 -0.26
N GLN A 380 -20.67 22.84 0.67
CA GLN A 380 -21.80 23.01 1.59
C GLN A 380 -23.13 23.29 0.85
N GLU A 381 -23.08 24.03 -0.26
CA GLU A 381 -24.25 24.26 -1.12
C GLU A 381 -24.75 22.97 -1.77
N GLN A 382 -23.83 22.11 -2.24
CA GLN A 382 -24.20 20.81 -2.82
C GLN A 382 -24.83 19.88 -1.77
N ILE A 383 -24.33 19.90 -0.54
CA ILE A 383 -24.91 19.13 0.58
C ILE A 383 -26.33 19.62 0.89
N GLU A 384 -26.57 20.94 0.87
CA GLU A 384 -27.92 21.49 1.07
C GLU A 384 -28.87 21.08 -0.05
N ARG A 385 -28.43 21.16 -1.32
CA ARG A 385 -29.23 20.74 -2.46
C ARG A 385 -29.57 19.24 -2.42
N LEU A 386 -28.59 18.38 -2.09
CA LEU A 386 -28.83 16.95 -1.89
C LEU A 386 -29.85 16.70 -0.79
N ARG A 387 -29.76 17.43 0.32
CA ARG A 387 -30.72 17.33 1.42
C ARG A 387 -32.14 17.71 0.94
N THR A 388 -32.31 18.81 0.23
CA THR A 388 -33.60 19.19 -0.36
C THR A 388 -34.12 18.11 -1.30
N PHE A 389 -33.26 17.56 -2.15
CA PHE A 389 -33.59 16.45 -3.05
C PHE A 389 -34.12 15.23 -2.27
N TYR A 390 -33.41 14.77 -1.24
CA TYR A 390 -33.82 13.58 -0.48
C TYR A 390 -35.11 13.79 0.31
N VAL A 391 -35.37 15.01 0.82
CA VAL A 391 -36.66 15.31 1.47
C VAL A 391 -37.82 15.19 0.49
N ALA A 392 -37.62 15.55 -0.77
CA ALA A 392 -38.65 15.49 -1.80
C ALA A 392 -38.85 14.06 -2.35
N HIS A 393 -37.76 13.31 -2.58
CA HIS A 393 -37.80 12.13 -3.45
C HIS A 393 -37.47 10.79 -2.77
N ALA A 394 -36.98 10.77 -1.53
CA ALA A 394 -36.51 9.51 -0.92
C ALA A 394 -37.62 8.49 -0.64
N PHE A 395 -38.86 8.93 -0.48
CA PHE A 395 -39.99 8.07 -0.10
C PHE A 395 -41.18 8.18 -1.08
N GLU A 396 -40.92 8.69 -2.29
CA GLU A 396 -41.84 8.62 -3.44
C GLU A 396 -41.69 7.27 -4.17
#